data_AF-A0ABD0Q5H5-F1
#
_entry.id   AF-A0ABD0Q5H5-F1
#
_cell.length_a   1.000
_cell.length_b   1.000
_cell.length_c   1.000
_cell.angle_alpha   90.00
_cell.angle_beta   90.00
_cell.angle_gamma   90.00
#
_symmetry.space_group_name_H-M   'P 1'
#
loop_
_entity.id
_entity.type
_entity.pdbx_description
1 polymer ?
#
loop_
_entity_poly.entity_id
_entity_poly.type
_entity_poly.pdbx_seq_one_letter_code
_entity_poly.pdbx_strand_id
1 'polypeptide(L)'
;THVLQPFLPSILEGLVQLAAQFSSETLCIVCTVDPAFTTSAENKICPLTIAIFLKYSNDPVVASLAQDIFKELAQIEACQGPMQMRLIPTLVSIMQAPPDKIPSGLCATSIDILTTVVRNTKPPLSDMLVCQAFPAVAQCTLRTDDNTTMQ
;
A
#
# COMPACT_ATOMS: atom_id res chain seq x y z
N THR A 1 -11.53 -22.06 -8.12
CA THR A 1 -11.11 -21.42 -6.84
C THR A 1 -11.85 -21.91 -5.61
N HIS A 2 -13.01 -22.59 -5.71
CA HIS A 2 -13.81 -23.05 -4.54
C HIS A 2 -13.12 -24.02 -3.56
N VAL A 3 -12.10 -24.77 -3.96
CA VAL A 3 -11.43 -25.77 -3.08
C VAL A 3 -10.52 -25.11 -2.03
N LEU A 4 -9.99 -23.92 -2.32
CA LEU A 4 -9.05 -23.21 -1.44
C LEU A 4 -9.74 -22.31 -0.40
N GLN A 5 -10.97 -21.89 -0.68
CA GLN A 5 -11.72 -20.93 0.12
C GLN A 5 -11.79 -21.26 1.63
N PRO A 6 -12.06 -22.51 2.07
CA PRO A 6 -12.13 -22.83 3.51
C PRO A 6 -10.78 -22.75 4.23
N PHE A 7 -9.67 -22.78 3.50
CA PHE A 7 -8.32 -22.73 4.07
C PHE A 7 -7.73 -21.32 4.12
N LEU A 8 -8.31 -20.36 3.37
CA LEU A 8 -7.80 -18.98 3.28
C LEU A 8 -7.65 -18.28 4.64
N PRO A 9 -8.60 -18.38 5.59
CA PRO A 9 -8.43 -17.73 6.90
C PRO A 9 -7.22 -18.24 7.66
N SER A 10 -7.05 -19.56 7.73
CA SER A 10 -5.92 -20.19 8.43
C SER A 10 -4.59 -19.93 7.74
N ILE A 11 -4.58 -19.92 6.39
CA ILE A 11 -3.39 -19.56 5.60
C ILE A 11 -3.01 -18.11 5.88
N LEU A 12 -3.95 -17.17 5.82
CA LEU A 12 -3.67 -15.76 6.10
C LEU A 12 -3.14 -15.57 7.51
N GLU A 13 -3.74 -16.20 8.52
CA GLU A 13 -3.28 -16.08 9.90
C GLU A 13 -1.86 -16.62 10.07
N GLY A 14 -1.56 -17.77 9.47
CA GLY A 14 -0.20 -18.32 9.42
C GLY A 14 0.77 -17.39 8.68
N LEU A 15 0.35 -16.77 7.58
CA LEU A 15 1.17 -15.83 6.83
C LEU A 15 1.38 -14.51 7.56
N VAL A 16 0.40 -14.00 8.31
CA VAL A 16 0.57 -12.81 9.16
C VAL A 16 1.60 -13.09 10.25
N GLN A 17 1.54 -14.26 10.88
CA GLN A 17 2.54 -14.68 11.87
C GLN A 17 3.93 -14.88 11.26
N LEU A 18 4.00 -15.48 10.07
CA LEU A 18 5.26 -15.68 9.35
C LEU A 18 5.83 -14.36 8.80
N ALA A 19 5.01 -13.43 8.34
CA ALA A 19 5.43 -12.14 7.84
C ALA A 19 5.97 -11.22 8.95
N ALA A 20 5.54 -11.44 10.19
CA ALA A 20 6.21 -10.84 11.35
C ALA A 20 7.67 -11.34 11.50
N GLN A 21 8.01 -12.50 10.90
CA GLN A 21 9.32 -13.16 11.02
C GLN A 21 10.13 -13.20 9.70
N PHE A 22 9.52 -13.16 8.51
CA PHE A 22 10.15 -13.35 7.17
C PHE A 22 9.46 -12.54 6.04
N SER A 23 10.11 -12.39 4.87
CA SER A 23 9.70 -11.51 3.76
C SER A 23 8.56 -12.07 2.85
N SER A 24 7.33 -11.72 3.21
CA SER A 24 6.07 -11.40 2.50
C SER A 24 5.65 -11.86 1.06
N GLU A 25 6.38 -12.63 0.26
CA GLU A 25 5.91 -12.96 -1.12
C GLU A 25 4.56 -13.72 -1.17
N THR A 26 4.31 -14.61 -0.21
CA THR A 26 3.09 -15.43 -0.16
C THR A 26 1.83 -14.63 0.16
N LEU A 27 1.96 -13.46 0.79
CA LEU A 27 0.81 -12.60 1.14
C LEU A 27 0.17 -11.98 -0.10
N CYS A 28 0.98 -11.61 -1.10
CA CYS A 28 0.49 -11.06 -2.36
C CYS A 28 -0.40 -12.08 -3.09
N ILE A 29 0.04 -13.34 -3.15
CA ILE A 29 -0.71 -14.42 -3.80
C ILE A 29 -2.07 -14.63 -3.11
N VAL A 30 -2.13 -14.67 -1.78
CA VAL A 30 -3.38 -14.90 -1.04
C VAL A 30 -4.42 -13.81 -1.30
N CYS A 31 -4.00 -12.55 -1.50
CA CYS A 31 -4.90 -11.44 -1.81
C CYS A 31 -5.59 -11.57 -3.19
N THR A 32 -5.00 -12.33 -4.12
CA THR A 32 -5.52 -12.54 -5.48
C THR A 32 -6.47 -13.73 -5.62
N VAL A 33 -6.61 -14.57 -4.60
CA VAL A 33 -7.36 -15.84 -4.69
C VAL A 33 -8.88 -15.64 -4.62
N ASP A 34 -9.37 -14.78 -3.73
CA ASP A 34 -10.80 -14.54 -3.53
C ASP A 34 -11.07 -13.10 -3.05
N PRO A 35 -11.66 -12.22 -3.87
CA PRO A 35 -11.99 -10.85 -3.49
C PRO A 35 -12.87 -10.73 -2.25
N ALA A 36 -13.77 -11.71 -2.01
CA ALA A 36 -14.64 -11.70 -0.84
C ALA A 36 -13.84 -11.94 0.46
N PHE A 37 -12.92 -12.91 0.41
CA PHE A 37 -11.98 -13.14 1.49
C PHE A 37 -11.07 -11.93 1.73
N THR A 38 -10.46 -11.39 0.67
CA THR A 38 -9.58 -10.21 0.76
C THR A 38 -10.29 -9.03 1.39
N THR A 39 -11.57 -8.81 1.06
CA THR A 39 -12.42 -7.80 1.71
C THR A 39 -12.58 -8.07 3.21
N SER A 40 -12.89 -9.31 3.60
CA SER A 40 -13.06 -9.67 5.02
C SER A 40 -11.77 -9.54 5.84
N ALA A 41 -10.62 -9.61 5.16
CA ALA A 41 -9.28 -9.62 5.73
C ALA A 41 -8.53 -8.28 5.58
N GLU A 42 -9.12 -7.30 4.89
CA GLU A 42 -8.48 -6.00 4.57
C GLU A 42 -7.97 -5.31 5.84
N ASN A 43 -8.72 -5.41 6.93
CA ASN A 43 -8.37 -4.83 8.23
C ASN A 43 -7.12 -5.44 8.88
N LYS A 44 -6.62 -6.57 8.37
CA LYS A 44 -5.34 -7.18 8.75
C LYS A 44 -4.29 -6.99 7.66
N ILE A 45 -4.68 -7.19 6.40
CA ILE A 45 -3.79 -7.12 5.23
C ILE A 45 -3.25 -5.70 5.08
N CYS A 46 -4.10 -4.67 5.00
CA CYS A 46 -3.67 -3.30 4.75
C CYS A 46 -2.70 -2.78 5.83
N PRO A 47 -2.99 -2.89 7.15
CA PRO A 47 -2.04 -2.47 8.18
C PRO A 47 -0.72 -3.24 8.16
N LEU A 48 -0.75 -4.55 7.86
CA LEU A 48 0.46 -5.35 7.76
C LEU A 48 1.33 -4.90 6.58
N THR A 49 0.73 -4.67 5.42
CA THR A 49 1.45 -4.17 4.23
C THR A 49 2.06 -2.80 4.50
N ILE A 50 1.34 -1.89 5.17
CA ILE A 50 1.89 -0.59 5.60
C ILE A 50 3.09 -0.78 6.53
N ALA A 51 2.98 -1.66 7.53
CA ALA A 51 4.07 -1.91 8.48
C ALA A 51 5.31 -2.50 7.79
N ILE A 52 5.13 -3.43 6.85
CA ILE A 52 6.21 -4.04 6.06
C ILE A 52 6.88 -2.98 5.18
N PHE A 53 6.09 -2.20 4.46
CA PHE A 53 6.58 -1.10 3.64
C PHE A 53 7.44 -0.12 4.44
N LEU A 54 6.96 0.33 5.61
CA LEU A 54 7.70 1.26 6.45
C LEU A 54 8.98 0.64 7.06
N LYS A 55 8.93 -0.64 7.43
CA LYS A 55 10.06 -1.34 8.05
C LYS A 55 11.18 -1.65 7.07
N TYR A 56 10.83 -1.96 5.82
CA TYR A 56 11.76 -2.42 4.78
C TYR A 56 11.77 -1.50 3.57
N SER A 57 11.56 -0.19 3.77
CA SER A 57 11.44 0.78 2.67
C SER A 57 12.68 0.91 1.79
N ASN A 58 13.84 0.48 2.29
CA ASN A 58 15.09 0.46 1.53
C ASN A 58 15.26 -0.79 0.65
N ASP A 59 14.38 -1.77 0.79
CA ASP A 59 14.38 -2.98 -0.01
C ASP A 59 13.39 -2.80 -1.19
N PRO A 60 13.90 -2.61 -2.43
CA PRO A 60 13.05 -2.38 -3.59
C PRO A 60 12.14 -3.58 -3.92
N VAL A 61 12.54 -4.80 -3.55
CA VAL A 61 11.70 -5.99 -3.73
C VAL A 61 10.50 -5.93 -2.79
N VAL A 62 10.73 -5.58 -1.53
CA VAL A 62 9.63 -5.44 -0.55
C VAL A 62 8.71 -4.28 -0.90
N ALA A 63 9.26 -3.16 -1.38
CA ALA A 63 8.49 -2.03 -1.88
C ALA A 63 7.57 -2.43 -3.06
N SER A 64 8.11 -3.19 -4.03
CA SER A 64 7.32 -3.72 -5.15
C SER A 64 6.20 -4.65 -4.67
N LEU A 65 6.48 -5.56 -3.73
CA LEU A 65 5.47 -6.45 -3.17
C LEU A 65 4.36 -5.68 -2.44
N ALA A 66 4.72 -4.64 -1.71
CA ALA A 66 3.74 -3.78 -1.06
C ALA A 66 2.86 -3.04 -2.08
N GLN A 67 3.45 -2.52 -3.15
CA GLN A 67 2.71 -1.91 -4.27
C GLN A 67 1.73 -2.88 -4.90
N ASP A 68 2.14 -4.13 -5.17
CA ASP A 68 1.26 -5.15 -5.73
C ASP A 68 0.08 -5.44 -4.80
N ILE A 69 0.29 -5.56 -3.49
CA ILE A 69 -0.80 -5.76 -2.54
C ILE A 69 -1.77 -4.56 -2.54
N PHE A 70 -1.26 -3.32 -2.52
CA PHE A 70 -2.13 -2.14 -2.57
C PHE A 70 -2.88 -2.00 -3.88
N LYS A 71 -2.28 -2.42 -5.00
CA LYS A 71 -2.96 -2.50 -6.30
C LYS A 71 -4.16 -3.45 -6.24
N GLU A 72 -3.96 -4.67 -5.73
CA GLU A 72 -5.05 -5.65 -5.60
C GLU A 72 -6.16 -5.14 -4.69
N LEU A 73 -5.82 -4.51 -3.56
CA LEU A 73 -6.81 -3.88 -2.67
C LEU A 73 -7.55 -2.72 -3.35
N ALA A 74 -6.87 -1.87 -4.12
CA ALA A 74 -7.48 -0.75 -4.82
C ALA A 74 -8.48 -1.20 -5.90
N GLN A 75 -8.29 -2.38 -6.49
CA GLN A 75 -9.21 -2.94 -7.49
C GLN A 75 -10.51 -3.51 -6.87
N ILE A 76 -10.53 -3.76 -5.55
CA ILE A 76 -11.70 -4.24 -4.82
C ILE A 76 -12.45 -3.04 -4.22
N GLU A 77 -13.63 -2.72 -4.75
CA GLU A 77 -14.43 -1.55 -4.34
C GLU A 77 -14.69 -1.50 -2.82
N ALA A 78 -14.98 -2.65 -2.21
CA ALA A 78 -15.22 -2.75 -0.77
C ALA A 78 -13.98 -2.49 0.10
N CYS A 79 -12.77 -2.63 -0.47
CA CYS A 79 -11.50 -2.34 0.22
C CYS A 79 -11.06 -0.89 0.08
N GLN A 80 -11.49 -0.17 -0.97
CA GLN A 80 -10.96 1.16 -1.31
C GLN A 80 -11.09 2.15 -0.16
N GLY A 81 -12.28 2.30 0.43
CA GLY A 81 -12.52 3.23 1.54
C GLY A 81 -11.66 2.92 2.77
N PRO A 82 -11.77 1.70 3.35
CA PRO A 82 -10.96 1.29 4.49
C PRO A 82 -9.45 1.37 4.24
N MET A 83 -8.98 0.97 3.05
CA MET A 83 -7.57 1.03 2.68
C MET A 83 -7.10 2.48 2.61
N GLN A 84 -7.82 3.36 1.91
CA GLN A 84 -7.45 4.77 1.78
C GLN A 84 -7.38 5.47 3.14
N MET A 85 -8.35 5.22 4.02
CA MET A 85 -8.40 5.77 5.38
C MET A 85 -7.16 5.43 6.23
N ARG A 86 -6.44 4.35 5.91
CA ARG A 86 -5.21 3.93 6.63
C ARG A 86 -3.95 4.31 5.88
N LEU A 87 -3.94 4.09 4.55
CA LEU A 87 -2.77 4.24 3.72
C LEU A 87 -2.47 5.71 3.41
N ILE A 88 -3.47 6.51 3.02
CA ILE A 88 -3.23 7.87 2.53
C ILE A 88 -2.60 8.77 3.60
N PRO A 89 -3.04 8.77 4.88
CA PRO A 89 -2.37 9.55 5.92
C PRO A 89 -0.89 9.19 6.07
N THR A 90 -0.54 7.91 5.91
CA THR A 90 0.85 7.43 5.96
C THR A 90 1.67 8.01 4.80
N LEU A 91 1.17 7.90 3.57
CA LEU A 91 1.86 8.41 2.38
C LEU A 91 2.02 9.94 2.43
N VAL A 92 0.97 10.66 2.84
CA VAL A 92 1.02 12.12 3.03
C VAL A 92 2.06 12.51 4.07
N SER A 93 2.12 11.77 5.20
CA SER A 93 3.12 12.02 6.23
C SER A 93 4.55 11.84 5.72
N ILE A 94 4.80 10.89 4.83
CA ILE A 94 6.12 10.69 4.21
C ILE A 94 6.45 11.86 3.28
N MET A 95 5.52 12.25 2.41
CA MET A 95 5.72 13.36 1.45
C MET A 95 5.94 14.72 2.13
N GLN A 96 5.43 14.88 3.35
CA GLN A 96 5.59 16.10 4.15
C GLN A 96 6.79 16.04 5.11
N ALA A 97 7.41 14.87 5.28
CA ALA A 97 8.57 14.73 6.15
C ALA A 97 9.79 15.46 5.56
N PRO A 98 10.67 16.03 6.41
CA PRO A 98 11.93 16.58 5.93
C PRO A 98 12.78 15.51 5.22
N PRO A 99 13.36 15.80 4.04
CA PRO A 99 14.12 14.81 3.26
C PRO A 99 15.29 14.18 4.03
N ASP A 100 15.89 14.92 4.97
CA ASP A 100 16.98 14.47 5.84
C ASP A 100 16.54 13.47 6.93
N LYS A 101 15.22 13.32 7.15
CA LYS A 101 14.64 12.47 8.20
C LYS A 101 14.00 11.19 7.68
N ILE A 102 13.95 11.02 6.36
CA ILE A 102 13.41 9.81 5.74
C ILE A 102 14.50 9.06 4.97
N PRO A 103 14.41 7.73 4.87
CA PRO A 103 15.32 6.97 4.02
C PRO A 103 15.25 7.43 2.56
N SER A 104 16.40 7.44 1.88
CA SER A 104 16.46 7.77 0.45
C SER A 104 15.55 6.86 -0.36
N GLY A 105 14.83 7.42 -1.33
CA GLY A 105 13.90 6.69 -2.19
C GLY A 105 12.52 6.40 -1.56
N LEU A 106 12.37 6.46 -0.22
CA LEU A 106 11.06 6.21 0.42
C LEU A 106 9.98 7.16 -0.08
N CYS A 107 10.33 8.43 -0.33
CA CYS A 107 9.40 9.42 -0.85
C CYS A 107 8.93 9.05 -2.28
N ALA A 108 9.87 8.80 -3.19
CA ALA A 108 9.55 8.36 -4.56
C ALA A 108 8.67 7.10 -4.57
N THR A 109 9.03 6.08 -3.79
CA THR A 109 8.21 4.86 -3.65
C THR A 109 6.81 5.14 -3.10
N SER A 110 6.67 6.11 -2.20
CA SER A 110 5.34 6.52 -1.68
C SER A 110 4.47 7.18 -2.75
N ILE A 111 5.09 7.96 -3.64
CA ILE A 111 4.42 8.56 -4.80
C ILE A 111 3.98 7.47 -5.79
N ASP A 112 4.81 6.46 -6.03
CA ASP A 112 4.46 5.32 -6.87
C ASP A 112 3.30 4.48 -6.30
N ILE A 113 3.29 4.24 -4.98
CA ILE A 113 2.18 3.59 -4.29
C ILE A 113 0.90 4.42 -4.46
N LEU A 114 0.97 5.74 -4.21
CA LEU A 114 -0.17 6.64 -4.38
C LEU A 114 -0.69 6.60 -5.83
N THR A 115 0.21 6.64 -6.80
CA THR A 115 -0.11 6.56 -8.23
C THR A 115 -0.82 5.25 -8.56
N THR A 116 -0.33 4.14 -8.02
CA THR A 116 -0.95 2.82 -8.18
C THR A 116 -2.37 2.80 -7.63
N VAL A 117 -2.58 3.35 -6.42
CA VAL A 117 -3.92 3.45 -5.82
C VAL A 117 -4.85 4.30 -6.68
N VAL A 118 -4.42 5.49 -7.11
CA VAL A 118 -5.23 6.39 -7.93
C VAL A 118 -5.60 5.76 -9.27
N ARG A 119 -4.65 5.12 -9.96
CA ARG A 119 -4.90 4.46 -11.26
C ARG A 119 -5.86 3.28 -11.17
N ASN A 120 -5.91 2.61 -10.03
CA ASN A 120 -6.77 1.42 -9.83
C ASN A 120 -8.07 1.74 -9.08
N THR A 121 -8.26 2.98 -8.61
CA THR A 121 -9.51 3.43 -8.00
C THR A 121 -10.46 3.93 -9.09
N LYS A 122 -11.70 3.44 -9.09
CA LYS A 122 -12.72 3.93 -10.04
C LYS A 122 -13.15 5.36 -9.68
N PRO A 123 -13.34 6.26 -10.67
CA PRO A 123 -13.90 7.57 -10.41
C PRO A 123 -15.36 7.50 -9.87
N PRO A 124 -15.80 8.46 -9.05
CA PRO A 124 -15.05 9.63 -8.57
C PRO A 124 -14.03 9.26 -7.49
N LEU A 125 -12.89 9.97 -7.48
CA LEU A 125 -11.89 9.83 -6.42
C LEU A 125 -12.43 10.42 -5.11
N SER A 126 -11.99 9.88 -3.98
CA SER A 126 -12.38 10.37 -2.65
C SER A 126 -11.77 11.75 -2.36
N ASP A 127 -12.41 12.51 -1.46
CA ASP A 127 -11.86 13.77 -0.95
C ASP A 127 -10.48 13.59 -0.31
N MET A 128 -10.18 12.41 0.22
CA MET A 128 -8.87 12.11 0.77
C MET A 128 -7.78 12.10 -0.31
N LEU A 129 -8.08 11.54 -1.49
CA LEU A 129 -7.17 11.59 -2.63
C LEU A 129 -7.07 13.00 -3.22
N VAL A 130 -8.20 13.70 -3.37
CA VAL A 130 -8.26 15.00 -4.06
C VAL A 130 -7.79 16.16 -3.18
N CYS A 131 -8.19 16.21 -1.92
CA CYS A 131 -7.95 17.35 -1.04
C CYS A 131 -6.74 17.17 -0.10
N GLN A 132 -6.21 15.94 0.04
CA GLN A 132 -5.05 15.69 0.91
C GLN A 132 -3.87 15.12 0.12
N ALA A 133 -4.05 13.99 -0.57
CA ALA A 133 -2.95 13.32 -1.26
C ALA A 133 -2.41 14.14 -2.43
N PHE A 134 -3.30 14.69 -3.27
CA PHE A 134 -2.89 15.49 -4.42
C PHE A 134 -2.12 16.77 -4.03
N PRO A 135 -2.58 17.61 -3.08
CA PRO A 135 -1.77 18.75 -2.64
C PRO A 135 -0.43 18.35 -2.03
N ALA A 136 -0.39 17.25 -1.28
CA ALA A 136 0.85 16.75 -0.68
C ALA A 136 1.87 16.33 -1.75
N VAL A 137 1.44 15.59 -2.77
CA VAL A 137 2.34 15.16 -3.86
C VAL A 137 2.83 16.36 -4.66
N ALA A 138 1.95 17.30 -5.01
CA ALA A 138 2.32 18.49 -5.75
C ALA A 138 3.35 19.33 -5.00
N GLN A 139 3.15 19.55 -3.70
CA GLN A 139 4.11 20.29 -2.88
C GLN A 139 5.43 19.54 -2.70
N CYS A 140 5.37 18.21 -2.55
CA CYS A 140 6.56 17.38 -2.43
C CYS A 140 7.44 17.47 -3.70
N THR A 141 6.84 17.26 -4.87
CA THR A 141 7.53 17.34 -6.17
C THR A 141 8.06 18.74 -6.48
N LEU A 142 7.36 19.81 -6.07
CA LEU A 142 7.83 21.19 -6.30
C LEU A 142 8.99 21.62 -5.38
N ARG A 143 9.24 20.89 -4.29
CA ARG A 143 10.23 21.27 -3.26
C ARG A 143 11.42 20.31 -3.18
N THR A 144 11.35 19.17 -3.84
CA THR A 144 12.41 18.16 -3.83
C THR A 144 13.52 18.52 -4.82
N ASP A 145 14.76 18.21 -4.45
CA ASP A 145 15.92 18.22 -5.34
C ASP A 145 16.26 16.81 -5.86
N ASP A 146 15.53 15.78 -5.41
CA ASP A 146 15.70 14.39 -5.87
C ASP A 146 14.94 14.16 -7.18
N ASN A 147 15.70 13.85 -8.25
CA ASN A 147 15.15 13.58 -9.56
C ASN A 147 14.18 12.40 -9.58
N THR A 148 14.38 11.39 -8.72
CA THR A 148 13.51 10.20 -8.68
C THR A 148 12.12 10.57 -8.16
N THR A 149 12.06 11.42 -7.14
CA THR A 149 10.81 11.97 -6.58
C THR A 149 10.13 12.96 -7.53
N MET A 150 10.89 13.59 -8.44
CA MET A 150 10.31 14.49 -9.46
C MET A 150 9.66 13.78 -10.65
N GLN A 151 10.12 12.58 -11.00
CA GLN A 151 9.63 11.79 -12.14
C GLN A 151 8.28 11.12 -11.84
#